data_AF-A0A918Q5M4-F1
#
_entry.id   AF-A0A918Q5M4-F1
#
_cell.length_a   1.000
_cell.length_b   1.000
_cell.length_c   1.000
_cell.angle_alpha   90.00
_cell.angle_beta   90.00
_cell.angle_gamma   90.00
#
_symmetry.space_group_name_H-M   'P 1'
#
loop_
_entity.id
_entity.type
_entity.pdbx_description
1 polymer ?
#
loop_
_entity_poly.entity_id
_entity_poly.type
_entity_poly.pdbx_seq_one_letter_code
_entity_poly.pdbx_strand_id
1 'polypeptide(L)'
;MASQDVGRPGPPRGRPQDTSTPAPEPAPTRGDDASIGDLISEISSDLSRLVRNEVELAKTELKQEGRKAGKAAGLYGGAGYATGLALLLATFAAMYGLRHVIDIAWAALILTVVWAGIGAALYATGRRRMRTVQLTPEQSLDSLKEDAKWARHPTS
;
A
#
# COMPACT_ATOMS: atom_id res chain seq x y z
N MET A 1 -47.70 -19.27 -11.14
CA MET A 1 -48.05 -18.38 -12.28
C MET A 1 -46.95 -17.34 -12.33
N ALA A 2 -46.13 -17.15 -13.36
CA ALA A 2 -46.22 -17.52 -14.76
C ALA A 2 -44.82 -17.91 -15.29
N SER A 3 -44.85 -18.81 -16.27
CA SER A 3 -43.74 -19.30 -17.06
C SER A 3 -43.26 -18.28 -18.11
N GLN A 4 -42.15 -18.62 -18.78
CA GLN A 4 -41.59 -18.07 -20.04
C GLN A 4 -40.49 -17.01 -19.83
N ASP A 5 -39.36 -17.02 -20.56
CA ASP A 5 -39.15 -17.54 -21.90
C ASP A 5 -37.68 -17.94 -22.11
N VAL A 6 -37.44 -19.16 -22.60
CA VAL A 6 -36.11 -19.69 -22.95
C VAL A 6 -35.94 -19.48 -24.46
N GLY A 7 -35.22 -18.43 -24.83
CA GLY A 7 -34.87 -18.16 -26.22
C GLY A 7 -33.93 -19.24 -26.78
N ARG A 8 -34.44 -20.08 -27.68
CA ARG A 8 -33.65 -21.05 -28.45
C ARG A 8 -32.91 -20.33 -29.61
N PRO A 9 -31.65 -20.69 -29.91
CA PRO A 9 -30.99 -20.28 -31.14
C PRO A 9 -31.55 -21.03 -32.36
N GLY A 10 -31.76 -20.31 -33.46
CA GLY A 10 -32.24 -20.86 -34.74
C GLY A 10 -31.12 -21.52 -35.57
N PRO A 11 -31.45 -22.44 -36.50
CA PRO A 11 -30.48 -23.09 -37.36
C PRO A 11 -29.97 -22.16 -38.49
N PRO A 12 -28.74 -22.38 -38.98
CA PRO A 12 -28.12 -21.54 -40.01
C PRO A 12 -28.80 -21.71 -41.38
N ARG A 13 -29.09 -20.59 -42.04
CA ARG A 13 -29.52 -20.56 -43.45
C ARG A 13 -28.32 -20.82 -44.35
N GLY A 14 -28.34 -21.93 -45.09
CA GLY A 14 -27.45 -22.15 -46.22
C GLY A 14 -27.78 -21.17 -47.36
N ARG A 15 -26.77 -20.52 -47.92
CA ARG A 15 -26.87 -19.78 -49.18
C ARG A 15 -26.14 -20.55 -50.29
N PRO A 16 -26.63 -20.53 -51.54
CA PRO A 16 -26.02 -21.20 -52.68
C PRO A 16 -24.60 -20.71 -52.94
N GLN A 17 -23.74 -21.64 -53.34
CA GLN A 17 -22.39 -21.38 -53.82
C GLN A 17 -22.48 -20.68 -55.18
N ASP A 18 -22.21 -19.37 -55.20
CA ASP A 18 -21.90 -18.67 -56.43
C ASP A 18 -20.49 -19.09 -56.86
N THR A 19 -20.42 -19.85 -57.95
CA THR A 19 -19.17 -20.21 -58.64
C THR A 19 -18.66 -19.00 -59.42
N SER A 20 -18.07 -18.02 -58.73
CA SER A 20 -17.20 -17.02 -59.36
C SER A 20 -15.79 -17.59 -59.41
N THR A 21 -15.32 -17.86 -60.63
CA THR A 21 -13.93 -18.05 -61.06
C THR A 21 -12.89 -17.56 -60.05
N PRO A 22 -11.95 -18.41 -59.57
CA PRO A 22 -10.81 -17.92 -58.83
C PRO A 22 -9.92 -17.16 -59.81
N ALA A 23 -9.95 -15.83 -59.73
CA ALA A 23 -8.80 -15.03 -60.16
C ALA A 23 -7.58 -15.52 -59.35
N PRO A 24 -6.36 -15.47 -59.90
CA PRO A 24 -5.17 -15.80 -59.14
C PRO A 24 -5.07 -14.84 -57.95
N GLU A 25 -5.46 -15.32 -56.78
CA GLU A 25 -5.20 -14.68 -55.51
C GLU A 25 -3.67 -14.57 -55.40
N PRO A 26 -3.09 -13.36 -55.27
CA PRO A 26 -1.68 -13.26 -54.93
C PRO A 26 -1.51 -14.04 -53.64
N ALA A 27 -0.78 -15.16 -53.72
CA ALA A 27 -0.49 -16.02 -52.60
C ALA A 27 -0.12 -15.15 -51.40
N PRO A 28 -0.69 -15.38 -50.20
CA PRO A 28 -0.12 -14.78 -49.01
C PRO A 28 1.32 -15.26 -48.98
N THR A 29 2.28 -14.36 -49.20
CA THR A 29 3.67 -14.54 -48.84
C THR A 29 3.73 -14.61 -47.32
N ARG A 30 3.27 -15.73 -46.79
CA ARG A 30 3.58 -16.23 -45.47
C ARG A 30 4.94 -16.92 -45.64
N GLY A 31 6.01 -16.14 -45.60
CA GLY A 31 7.23 -16.62 -44.95
C GLY A 31 6.97 -16.33 -43.48
N ASP A 32 6.76 -17.28 -42.57
CA ASP A 32 7.40 -18.60 -42.44
C ASP A 32 8.90 -18.49 -42.65
N ASP A 33 9.51 -17.59 -41.87
CA ASP A 33 10.80 -17.74 -41.20
C ASP A 33 10.96 -16.50 -40.31
N ALA A 34 10.19 -16.40 -39.22
CA ALA A 34 10.52 -15.44 -38.18
C ALA A 34 11.95 -15.72 -37.76
N SER A 35 12.85 -14.78 -38.05
CA SER A 35 14.26 -14.94 -37.73
C SER A 35 14.40 -15.19 -36.23
N ILE A 36 15.40 -15.96 -35.82
CA ILE A 36 15.76 -16.09 -34.40
C ILE A 36 15.94 -14.70 -33.77
N GLY A 37 16.35 -13.70 -34.56
CA GLY A 37 16.42 -12.29 -34.14
C GLY A 37 15.06 -11.64 -33.87
N ASP A 38 14.03 -11.97 -34.65
CA ASP A 38 12.67 -11.44 -34.45
C ASP A 38 12.02 -12.05 -33.20
N LEU A 39 12.21 -13.35 -32.97
CA LEU A 39 11.72 -14.04 -31.77
C LEU A 39 12.39 -13.50 -30.48
N ILE A 40 13.70 -13.26 -30.51
CA ILE A 40 14.42 -12.65 -29.36
C ILE A 40 13.96 -11.22 -29.13
N SER A 41 13.72 -10.45 -30.19
CA SER A 41 13.18 -9.08 -30.11
C SER A 41 11.79 -9.07 -29.44
N GLU A 42 10.92 -10.00 -29.82
CA GLU A 42 9.57 -10.14 -29.27
C GLU A 42 9.61 -10.56 -27.78
N ILE A 43 10.42 -11.55 -27.41
CA ILE A 43 10.61 -11.97 -26.01
C ILE A 43 11.19 -10.82 -25.16
N SER A 44 12.17 -10.07 -25.68
CA SER A 44 12.73 -8.91 -25.00
C SER A 44 11.71 -7.79 -24.80
N SER A 45 10.83 -7.58 -25.79
CA SER A 45 9.72 -6.64 -25.72
C SER A 45 8.70 -7.06 -24.66
N ASP A 46 8.35 -8.34 -24.62
CA ASP A 46 7.39 -8.87 -23.64
C ASP A 46 7.93 -8.90 -22.21
N LEU A 47 9.21 -9.20 -22.03
CA LEU A 47 9.87 -9.07 -20.72
C LEU A 47 9.91 -7.59 -20.27
N SER A 48 10.21 -6.67 -21.19
CA SER A 48 10.18 -5.24 -20.91
C SER A 48 8.78 -4.75 -20.51
N ARG A 49 7.73 -5.29 -21.14
CA ARG A 49 6.33 -5.04 -20.79
C ARG A 49 5.98 -5.61 -19.42
N LEU A 50 6.42 -6.83 -19.10
CA LEU A 50 6.17 -7.45 -17.80
C LEU A 50 6.81 -6.64 -16.66
N VAL A 51 8.08 -6.25 -16.81
CA VAL A 51 8.79 -5.42 -15.82
C VAL A 51 8.10 -4.07 -15.64
N ARG A 52 7.67 -3.42 -16.74
CA ARG A 52 6.90 -2.18 -16.67
C ARG A 52 5.60 -2.37 -15.90
N ASN A 53 4.86 -3.43 -16.18
CA ASN A 53 3.58 -3.72 -15.53
C ASN A 53 3.75 -3.99 -14.03
N GLU A 54 4.78 -4.74 -13.63
CA GLU A 54 5.08 -5.01 -12.23
C GLU A 54 5.42 -3.73 -11.47
N VAL A 55 6.20 -2.84 -12.09
CA VAL A 55 6.50 -1.51 -11.53
C VAL A 55 5.25 -0.66 -11.42
N GLU A 56 4.37 -0.67 -12.42
CA GLU A 56 3.10 0.05 -12.38
C GLU A 56 2.15 -0.49 -11.32
N LEU A 57 2.12 -1.81 -11.13
CA LEU A 57 1.36 -2.48 -10.09
C LEU A 57 1.90 -2.11 -8.71
N ALA A 58 3.20 -2.27 -8.47
CA ALA A 58 3.86 -1.92 -7.21
C ALA A 58 3.66 -0.43 -6.88
N LYS A 59 3.77 0.45 -7.88
CA LYS A 59 3.48 1.89 -7.71
C LYS A 59 2.04 2.13 -7.29
N THR A 60 1.10 1.39 -7.86
CA THR A 60 -0.33 1.50 -7.52
C THR A 60 -0.60 1.00 -6.10
N GLU A 61 -0.03 -0.14 -5.74
CA GLU A 61 -0.15 -0.71 -4.39
C GLU A 61 0.46 0.23 -3.34
N LEU A 62 1.69 0.71 -3.55
CA LEU A 62 2.34 1.70 -2.69
C LEU A 62 1.51 2.97 -2.53
N LYS A 63 0.86 3.44 -3.60
CA LYS A 63 -0.03 4.62 -3.53
C LYS A 63 -1.29 4.32 -2.71
N GLN A 64 -1.86 3.12 -2.83
CA GLN A 64 -3.02 2.72 -2.05
C GLN A 64 -2.66 2.56 -0.57
N GLU A 65 -1.55 1.88 -0.28
CA GLU A 65 -1.03 1.74 1.09
C GLU A 65 -0.66 3.09 1.70
N GLY A 66 0.04 3.94 0.96
CA GLY A 66 0.38 5.30 1.37
C GLY A 66 -0.86 6.14 1.69
N ARG A 67 -1.94 6.00 0.90
CA ARG A 67 -3.22 6.66 1.20
C ARG A 67 -3.88 6.12 2.47
N LYS A 68 -3.87 4.80 2.68
CA LYS A 68 -4.42 4.16 3.89
C LYS A 68 -3.63 4.60 5.13
N ALA A 69 -2.31 4.52 5.06
CA ALA A 69 -1.41 4.97 6.12
C ALA A 69 -1.56 6.47 6.41
N GLY A 70 -1.64 7.30 5.37
CA GLY A 70 -1.86 8.74 5.50
C GLY A 70 -3.21 9.08 6.16
N LYS A 71 -4.28 8.38 5.78
CA LYS A 71 -5.60 8.53 6.42
C LYS A 71 -5.56 8.10 7.89
N ALA A 72 -4.93 6.97 8.19
CA ALA A 72 -4.76 6.49 9.55
C ALA A 72 -3.95 7.48 10.40
N ALA A 73 -2.80 7.94 9.89
CA ALA A 73 -1.98 8.95 10.54
C ALA A 73 -2.73 10.26 10.79
N GLY A 74 -3.53 10.72 9.81
CA GLY A 74 -4.39 11.89 9.97
C GLY A 74 -5.47 11.70 11.04
N LEU A 75 -6.13 10.54 11.08
CA LEU A 75 -7.12 10.22 12.12
C LEU A 75 -6.49 10.14 13.50
N TYR A 76 -5.36 9.44 13.66
CA TYR A 76 -4.65 9.36 14.93
C TYR A 76 -4.10 10.72 15.39
N GLY A 77 -3.58 11.52 14.46
CA GLY A 77 -3.13 12.89 14.74
C GLY A 77 -4.29 13.78 15.21
N GLY A 78 -5.42 13.75 14.49
CA GLY A 78 -6.63 14.47 14.87
C GLY A 78 -7.22 14.00 16.21
N ALA A 79 -7.28 12.69 16.44
CA ALA A 79 -7.73 12.12 17.70
C ALA A 79 -6.82 12.51 18.87
N GLY A 80 -5.49 12.48 18.67
CA GLY A 80 -4.53 12.95 19.65
C GLY A 80 -4.71 14.42 20.00
N TYR A 81 -4.86 15.28 18.99
CA TYR A 81 -5.12 16.71 19.18
C TYR A 81 -6.43 16.97 19.92
N ALA A 82 -7.54 16.36 19.48
CA ALA A 82 -8.85 16.52 20.11
C ALA A 82 -8.85 16.01 21.55
N THR A 83 -8.21 14.87 21.82
CA THR A 83 -8.05 14.32 23.17
C THR A 83 -7.20 15.24 24.05
N GLY A 84 -6.13 15.82 23.50
CA GLY A 84 -5.30 16.80 24.19
C GLY A 84 -6.10 18.04 24.62
N LEU A 85 -6.91 18.59 23.71
CA LEU A 85 -7.83 19.70 24.05
C LEU A 85 -8.86 19.28 25.10
N ALA A 86 -9.47 18.10 24.97
CA ALA A 86 -10.44 17.60 25.93
C ALA A 86 -9.82 17.47 27.34
N LEU A 87 -8.60 16.95 27.46
CA LEU A 87 -7.87 16.83 28.72
C LEU A 87 -7.49 18.18 29.32
N LEU A 88 -7.14 19.16 28.47
CA LEU A 88 -6.89 20.54 28.91
C LEU A 88 -8.16 21.16 29.51
N LEU A 89 -9.28 21.09 28.79
CA LEU A 89 -10.58 21.59 29.27
C LEU A 89 -11.03 20.84 30.53
N ALA A 90 -10.83 19.52 30.58
CA ALA A 90 -11.14 18.71 31.76
C ALA A 90 -10.28 19.11 32.97
N THR A 91 -9.01 19.48 32.78
CA THR A 91 -8.14 19.98 33.85
C THR A 91 -8.68 21.29 34.43
N PHE A 92 -9.09 22.24 33.57
CA PHE A 92 -9.74 23.47 34.04
C PHE A 92 -11.06 23.18 34.74
N ALA A 93 -11.92 22.34 34.15
CA ALA A 93 -13.20 21.96 34.75
C ALA A 93 -13.02 21.32 36.12
N ALA A 94 -12.06 20.40 36.27
CA ALA A 94 -11.72 19.77 37.53
C ALA A 94 -11.22 20.80 38.56
N MET A 95 -10.32 21.71 38.17
CA MET A 95 -9.80 22.76 39.03
C MET A 95 -10.92 23.69 39.55
N TYR A 96 -11.79 24.16 38.65
CA TYR A 96 -12.93 25.01 39.01
C TYR A 96 -14.00 24.26 39.80
N GLY A 97 -14.20 22.96 39.54
CA GLY A 97 -15.09 22.11 40.32
C GLY A 97 -14.59 21.98 41.75
N LEU A 98 -13.31 21.64 41.91
CA LEU A 98 -12.68 21.40 43.21
C LEU A 98 -12.58 22.67 44.06
N ARG A 99 -12.63 23.87 43.44
CA ARG A 99 -12.68 25.15 44.16
C ARG A 99 -13.84 25.26 45.17
N HIS A 100 -14.92 24.48 44.98
CA HIS A 100 -16.08 24.49 45.88
C HIS A 100 -15.84 23.72 47.17
N VAL A 101 -14.74 22.94 47.23
CA VAL A 101 -14.36 22.10 48.36
C VAL A 101 -13.08 22.60 49.01
N ILE A 102 -12.11 23.06 48.21
CA ILE A 102 -10.80 23.55 48.67
C ILE A 102 -10.42 24.84 47.93
N ASP A 103 -9.43 25.59 48.46
CA ASP A 103 -8.90 26.76 47.77
C ASP A 103 -8.30 26.39 46.40
N ILE A 104 -8.44 27.30 45.43
CA ILE A 104 -8.06 27.06 44.03
C ILE A 104 -6.55 26.80 43.87
N ALA A 105 -5.70 27.37 44.74
CA ALA A 105 -4.27 27.10 44.70
C ALA A 105 -3.97 25.64 45.08
N TRP A 106 -4.66 25.09 46.07
CA TRP A 106 -4.52 23.68 46.46
C TRP A 106 -5.08 22.74 45.40
N ALA A 107 -6.19 23.10 44.75
CA ALA A 107 -6.72 22.35 43.62
C ALA A 107 -5.73 22.30 42.45
N ALA A 108 -5.13 23.44 42.09
CA ALA A 108 -4.12 23.53 41.04
C ALA A 108 -2.87 22.70 41.38
N LEU A 109 -2.42 22.74 42.64
CA LEU A 109 -1.26 21.96 43.11
C LEU A 109 -1.51 20.45 43.02
N ILE A 110 -2.69 19.98 43.45
CA ILE A 110 -3.06 18.56 43.33
C ILE A 110 -3.04 18.10 41.87
N LEU A 111 -3.67 18.85 40.97
CA LEU A 111 -3.70 18.50 39.54
C LEU A 111 -2.29 18.53 38.92
N THR A 112 -1.43 19.44 39.36
CA THR A 112 -0.03 19.51 38.92
C THR A 112 0.72 18.25 39.33
N VAL A 113 0.56 17.79 40.58
CA VAL A 113 1.18 16.55 41.06
C VAL A 113 0.66 15.34 40.28
N VAL A 114 -0.64 15.27 40.00
CA VAL A 114 -1.24 14.19 39.19
C VAL A 114 -0.63 14.16 37.78
N TRP A 115 -0.58 15.30 37.09
CA TRP A 115 0.00 15.39 35.75
C TRP A 115 1.51 15.11 35.74
N ALA A 116 2.25 15.57 36.75
CA ALA A 116 3.67 15.24 36.91
C ALA A 116 3.89 13.73 37.09
N GLY A 117 3.05 13.06 37.87
CA GLY A 117 3.07 11.61 38.03
C GLY A 117 2.79 10.86 36.73
N ILE A 118 1.75 11.25 35.99
CA ILE A 118 1.44 10.68 34.66
C ILE A 118 2.61 10.90 33.70
N GLY A 119 3.17 12.11 33.65
CA GLY A 119 4.31 12.46 32.81
C GLY A 119 5.55 11.64 33.13
N ALA A 120 5.88 11.47 34.42
CA ALA A 120 7.00 10.65 34.87
C ALA A 120 6.83 9.17 34.47
N ALA A 121 5.62 8.62 34.62
CA ALA A 121 5.32 7.24 34.22
C ALA A 121 5.42 7.04 32.70
N LEU A 122 4.88 7.96 31.91
CA LEU A 122 4.98 7.94 30.45
C LEU A 122 6.43 8.06 29.99
N TYR A 123 7.20 8.99 30.56
CA TYR A 123 8.62 9.16 30.28
C TYR A 123 9.40 7.88 30.59
N ALA A 124 9.20 7.30 31.77
CA ALA A 124 9.89 6.06 32.17
C ALA A 124 9.55 4.90 31.23
N THR A 125 8.27 4.75 30.86
CA THR A 125 7.81 3.69 29.95
C THR A 125 8.36 3.89 28.54
N GLY A 126 8.29 5.12 28.01
CA GLY A 126 8.85 5.47 26.70
C GLY A 126 10.36 5.24 26.66
N ARG A 127 11.08 5.66 27.70
CA ARG A 127 12.53 5.44 27.81
C ARG A 127 12.90 3.96 27.85
N ARG A 128 12.12 3.14 28.58
CA ARG A 128 12.30 1.68 28.60
C ARG A 128 12.06 1.08 27.22
N ARG A 129 10.99 1.49 26.52
CA ARG A 129 10.67 0.97 25.19
C ARG A 129 11.73 1.35 24.15
N MET A 130 12.20 2.59 24.14
CA MET A 130 13.24 3.04 23.22
C MET A 130 14.54 2.25 23.37
N ARG A 131 14.91 1.84 24.59
CA ARG A 131 16.09 1.00 24.82
C ARG A 131 15.99 -0.40 24.21
N THR A 132 14.77 -0.87 23.92
CA THR A 132 14.54 -2.18 23.28
C THR A 132 14.43 -2.12 21.76
N VAL A 133 14.33 -0.92 21.18
CA VAL A 133 14.27 -0.76 19.73
C VAL A 133 15.71 -0.68 19.20
N GLN A 134 16.20 -1.77 18.63
CA GLN A 134 17.42 -1.75 17.82
C GLN A 134 17.07 -1.11 16.47
N LEU A 135 17.40 0.18 16.31
CA LEU A 135 17.14 0.96 15.09
C LEU A 135 18.16 0.68 13.97
N THR A 136 19.14 -0.18 14.22
CA THR A 136 20.13 -0.54 13.21
C THR A 136 19.67 -1.82 12.52
N PRO A 137 19.20 -1.78 11.26
CA PRO A 137 19.00 -2.98 10.44
C PRO A 137 20.38 -3.52 10.03
N GLU A 138 21.19 -3.93 11.01
CA GLU A 138 22.54 -4.48 10.75
C GLU A 138 22.44 -5.72 9.86
N GLN A 139 21.43 -6.55 10.11
CA GLN A 139 21.16 -7.74 9.31
C GLN A 139 20.84 -7.42 7.84
N SER A 140 20.08 -6.36 7.58
CA SER A 140 19.71 -5.97 6.21
C SER A 140 20.85 -5.24 5.49
N LEU A 141 21.70 -4.51 6.21
CA LEU A 141 22.88 -3.87 5.62
C LEU A 141 23.99 -4.88 5.34
N ASP A 142 24.12 -5.92 6.18
CA ASP A 142 25.14 -6.95 5.98
C ASP A 142 24.76 -7.91 4.85
N SER A 143 23.47 -8.28 4.71
CA SER A 143 23.02 -9.05 3.54
C SER A 143 23.25 -8.29 2.22
N LEU A 144 22.98 -6.98 2.20
CA LEU A 144 23.24 -6.14 1.00
C LEU A 144 24.74 -5.97 0.69
N LYS A 145 25.60 -5.93 1.72
CA LYS A 145 27.07 -5.90 1.52
C LYS A 145 27.59 -7.25 1.03
N GLU A 146 27.04 -8.35 1.53
CA GLU A 146 27.41 -9.70 1.13
C GLU A 146 27.00 -9.95 -0.33
N ASP A 147 25.77 -9.59 -0.72
CA ASP A 147 25.28 -9.67 -2.09
C ASP A 147 26.13 -8.80 -3.05
N ALA A 148 26.48 -7.59 -2.63
CA ALA A 148 27.37 -6.71 -3.41
C ALA A 148 28.81 -7.27 -3.52
N LYS A 149 29.26 -8.03 -2.53
CA LYS A 149 30.58 -8.68 -2.52
C LYS A 149 30.62 -9.89 -3.46
N TRP A 150 29.56 -10.69 -3.48
CA TRP A 150 29.39 -11.79 -4.45
C TRP A 150 29.30 -11.27 -5.90
N ALA A 151 28.59 -10.17 -6.14
CA ALA A 151 28.52 -9.55 -7.47
C ALA A 151 29.86 -8.99 -7.99
N ARG A 152 30.79 -8.63 -7.08
CA ARG A 152 32.13 -8.12 -7.45
C ARG A 152 33.16 -9.22 -7.70
N HIS A 153 32.91 -10.44 -7.26
CA HIS A 153 33.79 -11.59 -7.49
C HIS A 153 32.99 -12.78 -8.06
N PRO A 154 32.56 -12.70 -9.35
CA PRO A 154 32.04 -13.87 -10.04
C PRO A 154 33.20 -14.85 -10.21
N THR A 155 33.31 -15.84 -9.32
CA THR A 155 34.23 -16.96 -9.49
C THR A 155 33.78 -17.72 -10.75
N SER A 156 34.67 -17.73 -11.75
CA SER A 156 34.57 -18.52 -12.99
C SER A 156 34.97 -19.97 -12.73
#